data_AF-A0A0Q8HG49-F1
#
_entry.id   AF-A0A0Q8HG49-F1
#
_cell.length_a   1.000
_cell.length_b   1.000
_cell.length_c   1.000
_cell.angle_alpha   90.00
_cell.angle_beta   90.00
_cell.angle_gamma   90.00
#
_symmetry.space_group_name_H-M   'P 1'
#
loop_
_entity.id
_entity.type
_entity.pdbx_description
1 polymer ?
#
loop_
_entity_poly.entity_id
_entity_poly.type
_entity_poly.pdbx_seq_one_letter_code
_entity_poly.pdbx_strand_id
1 'polypeptide(L)'
;MPTVDDLSNKGFQNVLLDRALGGGPVLRTNSAAAAKRLTREHVSLFVNLTRLVDKALREYEASRAALINYLSPPDEQLRTTGYVVAVDHLENCISAASRSAVIIRALRERGYGRAAPRLTPTQEERLAFIRNAIEHSDERILGTFKSKKIRKFDSHEPIALRLANRHAVIGDESIRYIELSQDLRKFHRAIEVMRGVQTGAPGPNWPNMKLHTDFGVRPGGTAVMASDYLRELSRLIVTH
;
A
#
# COMPACT_ATOMS: atom_id res chain seq x y z
N MET A 1 2.13 3.25 18.78
CA MET A 1 2.58 3.24 17.36
C MET A 1 3.10 4.64 17.00
N PRO A 2 4.30 4.79 16.40
CA PRO A 2 4.77 6.08 15.89
C PRO A 2 3.79 6.66 14.86
N THR A 3 3.70 7.98 14.75
CA THR A 3 2.90 8.63 13.70
C THR A 3 3.63 8.60 12.35
N VAL A 4 2.85 8.57 11.26
CA VAL A 4 3.31 8.82 9.89
C VAL A 4 2.64 10.05 9.25
N ASP A 5 2.14 10.99 10.05
CA ASP A 5 1.42 12.20 9.59
C ASP A 5 2.23 13.09 8.65
N ASP A 6 3.57 13.03 8.71
CA ASP A 6 4.45 13.77 7.81
C ASP A 6 4.48 13.20 6.38
N LEU A 7 3.90 12.01 6.15
CA LEU A 7 3.76 11.41 4.83
C LEU A 7 2.46 11.90 4.17
N SER A 8 2.55 12.99 3.41
CA SER A 8 1.41 13.60 2.71
C SER A 8 0.81 12.69 1.63
N ASN A 9 -0.46 12.31 1.76
CA ASN A 9 -1.16 11.51 0.75
C ASN A 9 -1.50 12.29 -0.54
N LYS A 10 -1.46 13.63 -0.49
CA LYS A 10 -1.91 14.50 -1.59
C LYS A 10 -1.12 14.22 -2.88
N GLY A 11 0.15 13.85 -2.72
CA GLY A 11 1.03 13.48 -3.84
C GLY A 11 0.68 12.17 -4.52
N PHE A 12 0.13 11.18 -3.81
CA PHE A 12 -0.26 9.89 -4.38
C PHE A 12 -1.55 9.97 -5.16
N GLN A 13 -2.52 10.74 -4.65
CA GLN A 13 -3.79 10.98 -5.34
C GLN A 13 -3.56 11.60 -6.72
N ASN A 14 -2.62 12.55 -6.84
CA ASN A 14 -2.26 13.13 -8.13
C ASN A 14 -1.70 12.10 -9.13
N VAL A 15 -0.92 11.10 -8.68
CA VAL A 15 -0.43 10.03 -9.57
C VAL A 15 -1.57 9.15 -10.06
N LEU A 16 -2.53 8.84 -9.18
CA LEU A 16 -3.69 8.02 -9.52
C LEU A 16 -4.65 8.77 -10.43
N LEU A 17 -4.86 10.06 -10.18
CA LEU A 17 -5.68 10.96 -11.00
C LEU A 17 -5.04 11.17 -12.37
N ASP A 18 -3.75 11.49 -12.45
CA ASP A 18 -3.03 11.62 -13.72
C ASP A 18 -3.21 10.37 -14.58
N ARG A 19 -3.14 9.18 -13.97
CA ARG A 19 -3.34 7.92 -14.71
C ARG A 19 -4.81 7.68 -15.10
N ALA A 20 -5.74 7.95 -14.18
CA ALA A 20 -7.18 7.82 -14.44
C ALA A 20 -7.63 8.76 -15.58
N LEU A 21 -6.97 9.90 -15.72
CA LEU A 21 -7.23 10.91 -16.75
C LEU A 21 -6.38 10.72 -18.02
N GLY A 22 -5.73 9.56 -18.20
CA GLY A 22 -4.98 9.23 -19.42
C GLY A 22 -3.59 9.86 -19.51
N GLY A 23 -3.13 10.55 -18.47
CA GLY A 23 -1.78 11.09 -18.35
C GLY A 23 -0.70 10.02 -18.43
N GLY A 24 0.40 10.40 -19.08
CA GLY A 24 1.60 9.58 -19.17
C GLY A 24 2.26 9.40 -17.80
N PRO A 25 2.77 8.21 -17.47
CA PRO A 25 3.37 7.94 -16.17
C PRO A 25 4.70 8.69 -16.00
N VAL A 26 4.86 9.39 -14.89
CA VAL A 26 6.08 10.15 -14.52
C VAL A 26 7.14 9.20 -13.94
N LEU A 27 7.36 8.03 -14.53
CA LEU A 27 8.45 7.14 -14.12
C LEU A 27 9.77 7.72 -14.66
N ARG A 28 10.56 8.29 -13.76
CA ARG A 28 11.89 8.78 -14.06
C ARG A 28 12.93 7.70 -13.83
N THR A 29 13.90 7.67 -14.73
CA THR A 29 15.09 6.83 -14.62
C THR A 29 16.30 7.63 -15.04
N ASN A 30 17.41 7.42 -14.33
CA ASN A 30 18.68 8.06 -14.64
C ASN A 30 19.41 7.35 -15.80
N SER A 31 18.79 6.34 -16.41
CA SER A 31 19.33 5.58 -17.53
C SER A 31 18.55 5.87 -18.80
N ALA A 32 19.24 6.48 -19.79
CA ALA A 32 18.68 6.71 -21.12
C ALA A 32 18.20 5.40 -21.79
N ALA A 33 18.86 4.27 -21.50
CA ALA A 33 18.46 2.95 -21.98
C ALA A 33 17.18 2.43 -21.30
N ALA A 34 16.97 2.72 -20.00
CA ALA A 34 15.75 2.36 -19.30
C ALA A 34 14.56 3.25 -19.73
N ALA A 35 14.80 4.53 -20.01
CA ALA A 35 13.78 5.46 -20.51
C ALA A 35 13.24 5.02 -21.89
N LYS A 36 14.12 4.56 -22.78
CA LYS A 36 13.74 3.98 -24.09
C LYS A 36 12.96 2.65 -23.97
N ARG A 37 12.97 2.01 -22.81
CA ARG A 37 12.33 0.70 -22.53
C ARG A 37 11.18 0.81 -21.53
N LEU A 38 10.56 1.97 -21.40
CA LEU A 38 9.39 2.12 -20.54
C LEU A 38 8.22 1.30 -21.12
N THR A 39 7.87 0.19 -20.47
CA THR A 39 6.77 -0.68 -20.89
C THR A 39 5.50 -0.40 -20.09
N ARG A 40 4.34 -0.80 -20.61
CA ARG A 40 3.07 -0.77 -19.88
C ARG A 40 3.15 -1.51 -18.54
N GLU A 41 3.94 -2.58 -18.46
CA GLU A 41 4.17 -3.34 -17.23
C GLU A 41 4.84 -2.49 -16.15
N HIS A 42 5.92 -1.77 -16.47
CA HIS A 42 6.62 -0.89 -15.51
C HIS A 42 5.68 0.16 -14.93
N VAL A 43 4.84 0.72 -15.79
CA VAL A 43 3.83 1.71 -15.45
C VAL A 43 2.78 1.12 -14.51
N SER A 44 2.24 -0.04 -14.84
CA SER A 44 1.27 -0.75 -14.00
C SER A 44 1.85 -1.09 -12.63
N LEU A 45 3.10 -1.56 -12.59
CA LEU A 45 3.81 -1.83 -11.33
C LEU A 45 3.91 -0.56 -10.48
N PHE A 46 4.33 0.56 -11.07
CA PHE A 46 4.47 1.82 -10.34
C PHE A 46 3.13 2.40 -9.85
N VAL A 47 2.07 2.32 -10.65
CA VAL A 47 0.72 2.72 -10.24
C VAL A 47 0.23 1.84 -9.09
N ASN A 48 0.42 0.52 -9.20
CA ASN A 48 0.03 -0.41 -8.15
C ASN A 48 0.85 -0.19 -6.87
N LEU A 49 2.14 0.09 -6.98
CA LEU A 49 2.98 0.49 -5.85
C LEU A 49 2.40 1.73 -5.16
N THR A 50 2.04 2.75 -5.93
CA THR A 50 1.47 3.99 -5.38
C THR A 50 0.17 3.73 -4.62
N ARG A 51 -0.73 2.90 -5.18
CA ARG A 51 -1.97 2.48 -4.50
C ARG A 51 -1.69 1.70 -3.22
N LEU A 52 -0.74 0.77 -3.25
CA LEU A 52 -0.43 -0.08 -2.11
C LEU A 52 0.24 0.70 -0.97
N VAL A 53 1.12 1.65 -1.28
CA VAL A 53 1.73 2.52 -0.27
C VAL A 53 0.69 3.45 0.35
N ASP A 54 -0.18 4.07 -0.46
CA ASP A 54 -1.30 4.86 0.05
C ASP A 54 -2.22 4.03 0.96
N LYS A 55 -2.61 2.82 0.51
CA LYS A 55 -3.39 1.90 1.35
C LYS A 55 -2.64 1.61 2.65
N ALA A 56 -1.39 1.19 2.59
CA ALA A 56 -0.63 0.82 3.78
C ALA A 56 -0.54 1.97 4.80
N LEU A 57 -0.39 3.22 4.35
CA LEU A 57 -0.39 4.40 5.22
C LEU A 57 -1.76 4.65 5.88
N ARG A 58 -2.84 4.60 5.10
CA ARG A 58 -4.21 4.80 5.62
C ARG A 58 -4.58 3.71 6.65
N GLU A 59 -4.26 2.46 6.34
CA GLU A 59 -4.51 1.33 7.24
C GLU A 59 -3.64 1.43 8.51
N TYR A 60 -2.40 1.91 8.40
CA TYR A 60 -1.53 2.12 9.56
C TYR A 60 -2.11 3.17 10.53
N GLU A 61 -2.52 4.33 10.01
CA GLU A 61 -3.11 5.38 10.85
C GLU A 61 -4.50 5.00 11.37
N ALA A 62 -5.31 4.28 10.58
CA ALA A 62 -6.60 3.75 11.05
C ALA A 62 -6.42 2.75 12.20
N SER A 63 -5.44 1.84 12.10
CA SER A 63 -5.06 0.93 13.18
C SER A 63 -4.60 1.69 14.42
N ARG A 64 -3.74 2.70 14.26
CA ARG A 64 -3.25 3.54 15.35
C ARG A 64 -4.40 4.29 16.04
N ALA A 65 -5.31 4.89 15.28
CA ALA A 65 -6.47 5.61 15.82
C ALA A 65 -7.43 4.68 16.56
N ALA A 66 -7.73 3.50 15.99
CA ALA A 66 -8.57 2.50 16.65
C ALA A 66 -7.94 2.00 17.97
N LEU A 67 -6.61 1.81 18.00
CA LEU A 67 -5.90 1.41 19.21
C LEU A 67 -5.90 2.52 20.29
N ILE A 68 -5.74 3.78 19.90
CA ILE A 68 -5.86 4.93 20.83
C ILE A 68 -7.27 5.01 21.41
N ASN A 69 -8.30 4.83 20.58
CA ASN A 69 -9.69 4.82 21.03
C ASN A 69 -9.97 3.66 21.99
N TYR A 70 -9.39 2.49 21.74
CA TYR A 70 -9.49 1.34 22.62
C TYR A 70 -8.80 1.55 23.99
N LEU A 71 -7.65 2.23 23.99
CA LEU A 71 -6.87 2.49 25.21
C LEU A 71 -7.34 3.72 25.99
N SER A 72 -8.14 4.59 25.39
CA SER A 72 -8.71 5.76 26.06
C SER A 72 -9.61 5.30 27.22
N PRO A 73 -9.55 5.96 28.39
CA PRO A 73 -10.27 5.52 29.59
C PRO A 73 -11.77 5.37 29.31
N PRO A 74 -12.39 4.22 29.64
CA PRO A 74 -13.78 3.96 29.30
C PRO A 74 -14.74 4.55 30.33
N ASP A 75 -15.91 5.00 29.86
CA ASP A 75 -17.17 4.73 30.56
C ASP A 75 -17.22 3.22 30.85
N GLU A 76 -17.15 2.82 32.13
CA GLU A 76 -17.33 1.52 32.85
C GLU A 76 -17.37 0.13 32.15
N GLN A 77 -17.37 0.01 30.82
CA GLN A 77 -17.56 -1.23 30.05
C GLN A 77 -16.36 -1.53 29.15
N LEU A 78 -15.94 -2.80 29.17
CA LEU A 78 -14.91 -3.36 28.27
C LEU A 78 -15.39 -3.32 26.81
N ARG A 79 -14.90 -2.36 26.02
CA ARG A 79 -15.19 -2.26 24.57
C ARG A 79 -14.10 -2.95 23.74
N THR A 80 -14.25 -4.24 23.46
CA THR A 80 -13.27 -5.03 22.66
C THR A 80 -13.27 -4.67 21.16
N THR A 81 -14.33 -4.03 20.66
CA THR A 81 -14.49 -3.67 19.24
C THR A 81 -13.34 -2.84 18.70
N GLY A 82 -12.87 -1.84 19.45
CA GLY A 82 -11.76 -0.97 19.01
C GLY A 82 -10.45 -1.74 18.78
N TYR A 83 -10.18 -2.74 19.62
CA TYR A 83 -8.99 -3.60 19.47
C TYR A 83 -9.09 -4.49 18.22
N VAL A 84 -10.25 -5.12 17.98
CA VAL A 84 -10.46 -5.97 16.80
C VAL A 84 -10.32 -5.16 15.50
N VAL A 85 -10.89 -3.96 15.47
CA VAL A 85 -10.74 -3.04 14.32
C VAL A 85 -9.28 -2.62 14.13
N ALA A 86 -8.55 -2.36 15.22
CA ALA A 86 -7.13 -2.03 15.12
C ALA A 86 -6.29 -3.18 14.54
N VAL A 87 -6.62 -4.43 14.88
CA VAL A 87 -5.98 -5.64 14.35
C VAL A 87 -6.22 -5.77 12.84
N ASP A 88 -7.47 -5.68 12.39
CA ASP A 88 -7.84 -5.81 10.97
C ASP A 88 -7.13 -4.76 10.09
N HIS A 89 -7.12 -3.50 10.52
CA HIS A 89 -6.36 -2.46 9.83
C HIS A 89 -4.85 -2.77 9.80
N LEU A 90 -4.27 -3.32 10.87
CA LEU A 90 -2.83 -3.63 10.86
C LEU A 90 -2.49 -4.81 9.95
N GLU A 91 -3.34 -5.84 9.89
CA GLU A 91 -3.18 -6.95 8.95
C GLU A 91 -3.20 -6.45 7.50
N ASN A 92 -4.17 -5.59 7.18
CA ASN A 92 -4.27 -4.93 5.87
C ASN A 92 -3.05 -4.05 5.56
N CYS A 93 -2.53 -3.32 6.54
CA CYS A 93 -1.31 -2.54 6.42
C CYS A 93 -0.11 -3.42 6.08
N ILE A 94 0.11 -4.49 6.85
CA ILE A 94 1.22 -5.44 6.67
C ILE A 94 1.16 -6.11 5.29
N SER A 95 -0.02 -6.56 4.87
CA SER A 95 -0.21 -7.16 3.54
C SER A 95 0.13 -6.17 2.42
N ALA A 96 -0.37 -4.92 2.51
CA ALA A 96 -0.08 -3.89 1.52
C ALA A 96 1.41 -3.48 1.51
N ALA A 97 2.03 -3.38 2.67
CA ALA A 97 3.45 -3.07 2.84
C ALA A 97 4.34 -4.17 2.22
N SER A 98 4.06 -5.44 2.51
CA SER A 98 4.80 -6.59 1.96
C SER A 98 4.74 -6.62 0.43
N ARG A 99 3.55 -6.41 -0.14
CA ARG A 99 3.38 -6.31 -1.61
C ARG A 99 4.13 -5.11 -2.21
N SER A 100 4.17 -3.98 -1.49
CA SER A 100 4.92 -2.79 -1.91
C SER A 100 6.42 -3.07 -1.98
N ALA A 101 6.99 -3.79 -1.01
CA ALA A 101 8.40 -4.20 -1.00
C ALA A 101 8.76 -5.03 -2.24
N VAL A 102 7.91 -6.01 -2.59
CA VAL A 102 8.10 -6.86 -3.79
C VAL A 102 8.12 -6.02 -5.07
N ILE A 103 7.16 -5.09 -5.22
CA ILE A 103 7.09 -4.24 -6.42
C ILE A 103 8.28 -3.28 -6.50
N ILE A 104 8.70 -2.69 -5.38
CA ILE A 104 9.88 -1.82 -5.35
C ILE A 104 11.13 -2.57 -5.80
N ARG A 105 11.33 -3.82 -5.33
CA ARG A 105 12.44 -4.66 -5.76
C ARG A 105 12.40 -4.91 -7.27
N ALA A 106 11.24 -5.31 -7.79
CA ALA A 106 11.05 -5.55 -9.22
C ALA A 106 11.34 -4.29 -10.09
N LEU A 107 10.90 -3.11 -9.64
CA LEU A 107 11.18 -1.84 -10.32
C LEU A 107 12.67 -1.46 -10.26
N ARG A 108 13.36 -1.75 -9.16
CA ARG A 108 14.80 -1.48 -8.99
C ARG A 108 15.68 -2.34 -9.87
N GLU A 109 15.36 -3.64 -9.98
CA GLU A 109 16.01 -4.57 -10.90
C GLU A 109 15.95 -4.04 -12.34
N ARG A 110 14.82 -3.42 -12.70
CA ARG A 110 14.58 -2.76 -14.00
C ARG A 110 15.18 -1.36 -14.12
N GLY A 111 15.87 -0.85 -13.10
CA GLY A 111 16.59 0.42 -13.15
C GLY A 111 15.83 1.65 -12.63
N TYR A 112 14.67 1.49 -12.01
CA TYR A 112 13.87 2.59 -11.46
C TYR A 112 14.10 2.76 -9.95
N GLY A 113 14.13 4.00 -9.45
CA GLY A 113 14.19 4.26 -8.00
C GLY A 113 15.46 3.76 -7.29
N ARG A 114 16.58 3.60 -8.01
CA ARG A 114 17.84 3.06 -7.43
C ARG A 114 18.44 3.94 -6.33
N ALA A 115 18.21 5.26 -6.40
CA ALA A 115 18.66 6.23 -5.41
C ALA A 115 17.77 6.28 -4.15
N ALA A 116 16.64 5.57 -4.13
CA ALA A 116 15.75 5.54 -2.98
C ALA A 116 16.31 4.69 -1.84
N PRO A 117 16.04 5.05 -0.57
CA PRO A 117 16.38 4.24 0.59
C PRO A 117 15.90 2.80 0.47
N ARG A 118 16.75 1.84 0.84
CA ARG A 118 16.43 0.40 0.75
C ARG A 118 15.92 -0.13 2.08
N LEU A 119 15.05 -1.12 2.01
CA LEU A 119 14.86 -2.01 3.14
C LEU A 119 16.15 -2.79 3.35
N THR A 120 16.49 -3.04 4.60
CA THR A 120 17.53 -4.01 4.93
C THR A 120 17.00 -5.42 4.66
N PRO A 121 17.85 -6.42 4.38
CA PRO A 121 17.41 -7.80 4.19
C PRO A 121 16.54 -8.30 5.34
N THR A 122 16.90 -7.95 6.58
CA THR A 122 16.12 -8.29 7.79
C THR A 122 14.73 -7.67 7.82
N GLN A 123 14.58 -6.41 7.38
CA GLN A 123 13.26 -5.77 7.28
C GLN A 123 12.40 -6.44 6.21
N GLU A 124 12.96 -6.74 5.04
CA GLU A 124 12.23 -7.45 3.97
C GLU A 124 11.76 -8.82 4.44
N GLU A 125 12.66 -9.56 5.10
CA GLU A 125 12.38 -10.89 5.62
C GLU A 125 11.31 -10.88 6.71
N ARG A 126 11.42 -10.01 7.72
CA ARG A 126 10.41 -9.87 8.79
C ARG A 126 9.05 -9.50 8.25
N LEU A 127 9.00 -8.53 7.33
CA LEU A 127 7.74 -8.12 6.71
C LEU A 127 7.11 -9.25 5.88
N ALA A 128 7.92 -10.05 5.20
CA ALA A 128 7.46 -11.23 4.48
C ALA A 128 6.97 -12.33 5.42
N PHE A 129 7.68 -12.62 6.51
CA PHE A 129 7.31 -13.65 7.47
C PHE A 129 6.04 -13.32 8.22
N ILE A 130 5.91 -12.11 8.76
CA ILE A 130 4.68 -11.72 9.46
C ILE A 130 3.47 -11.71 8.53
N ARG A 131 3.64 -11.24 7.27
CA ARG A 131 2.58 -11.34 6.25
C ARG A 131 2.19 -12.79 5.98
N ASN A 132 3.16 -13.69 5.83
CA ASN A 132 2.87 -15.11 5.58
C ASN A 132 2.19 -15.76 6.79
N ALA A 133 2.57 -15.39 8.01
CA ALA A 133 1.92 -15.88 9.21
C ALA A 133 0.45 -15.45 9.29
N ILE A 134 0.13 -14.21 8.88
CA ILE A 134 -1.25 -13.71 8.79
C ILE A 134 -2.04 -14.49 7.72
N GLU A 135 -1.52 -14.53 6.49
CA GLU A 135 -2.26 -15.08 5.34
C GLU A 135 -2.43 -16.60 5.35
N HIS A 136 -1.57 -17.32 6.08
CA HIS A 136 -1.62 -18.78 6.20
C HIS A 136 -1.94 -19.22 7.64
N SER A 137 -2.59 -18.37 8.43
CA SER A 137 -2.93 -18.68 9.82
C SER A 137 -3.84 -19.89 9.94
N ASP A 138 -4.82 -20.03 9.04
CA ASP A 138 -5.71 -21.20 8.91
C ASP A 138 -4.94 -22.49 8.59
N GLU A 139 -4.05 -22.45 7.61
CA GLU A 139 -3.15 -23.57 7.29
C GLU A 139 -2.27 -23.94 8.49
N ARG A 140 -1.79 -22.94 9.24
CA ARG A 140 -0.99 -23.11 10.48
C ARG A 140 -1.75 -23.73 11.62
N ILE A 141 -3.04 -23.47 11.74
CA ILE A 141 -3.92 -24.10 12.74
C ILE A 141 -4.14 -25.56 12.37
N LEU A 142 -4.50 -25.81 11.11
CA LEU A 142 -4.89 -27.14 10.61
C LEU A 142 -3.67 -28.07 10.39
N GLY A 143 -2.48 -27.52 10.26
CA GLY A 143 -1.27 -28.29 9.93
C GLY A 143 -1.22 -28.71 8.45
N THR A 144 -2.00 -28.07 7.58
CA THR A 144 -2.19 -28.44 6.17
C THR A 144 -1.28 -27.60 5.27
N PHE A 145 0.04 -27.78 5.38
CA PHE A 145 1.00 -26.95 4.65
C PHE A 145 1.33 -27.50 3.27
N LYS A 146 1.25 -26.65 2.23
CA LYS A 146 1.86 -26.94 0.93
C LYS A 146 3.34 -26.57 0.87
N SER A 147 3.79 -25.67 1.75
CA SER A 147 5.16 -25.14 1.78
C SER A 147 5.91 -25.64 3.02
N LYS A 148 7.12 -26.16 2.83
CA LYS A 148 8.01 -26.58 3.93
C LYS A 148 8.47 -25.43 4.84
N LYS A 149 8.23 -24.18 4.45
CA LYS A 149 8.60 -22.99 5.23
C LYS A 149 7.55 -22.58 6.25
N ILE A 150 6.35 -23.17 6.20
CA ILE A 150 5.27 -22.83 7.13
C ILE A 150 5.21 -23.93 8.18
N ARG A 151 5.23 -23.55 9.46
CA ARG A 151 5.13 -24.48 10.60
C ARG A 151 3.82 -24.30 11.35
N LYS A 152 3.38 -25.37 12.00
CA LYS A 152 2.23 -25.32 12.90
C LYS A 152 2.49 -24.32 14.05
N PHE A 153 1.44 -23.65 14.49
CA PHE A 153 1.51 -22.87 15.72
C PHE A 153 1.80 -23.80 16.91
N ASP A 154 2.69 -23.36 17.80
CA ASP A 154 2.90 -24.03 19.09
C ASP A 154 1.73 -23.74 20.05
N SER A 155 1.60 -24.54 21.10
CA SER A 155 0.46 -24.44 22.04
C SER A 155 0.35 -23.11 22.80
N HIS A 156 1.42 -22.32 22.83
CA HIS A 156 1.49 -21.03 23.54
C HIS A 156 1.57 -19.84 22.59
N GLU A 157 1.54 -20.08 21.28
CA GLU A 157 1.70 -19.06 20.26
C GLU A 157 0.38 -18.33 19.97
N PRO A 158 0.40 -17.00 19.77
CA PRO A 158 -0.79 -16.26 19.36
C PRO A 158 -1.19 -16.66 17.94
N ILE A 159 -2.36 -17.27 17.79
CA ILE A 159 -2.90 -17.74 16.51
C ILE A 159 -3.40 -16.59 15.62
N ALA A 160 -3.82 -15.49 16.24
CA ALA A 160 -4.23 -14.25 15.56
C ALA A 160 -3.21 -13.14 15.81
N LEU A 161 -3.21 -12.10 14.96
CA LEU A 161 -2.33 -10.95 15.15
C LEU A 161 -2.66 -10.24 16.47
N ARG A 162 -1.67 -10.19 17.35
CA ARG A 162 -1.75 -9.51 18.65
C ARG A 162 -1.00 -8.19 18.59
N LEU A 163 -1.68 -7.12 19.02
CA LEU A 163 -1.07 -5.79 19.19
C LEU A 163 -0.51 -5.68 20.61
N ALA A 164 0.81 -5.81 20.74
CA ALA A 164 1.53 -5.62 21.99
C ALA A 164 2.17 -4.22 22.04
N ASN A 165 2.64 -3.77 23.21
CA ASN A 165 3.15 -2.40 23.43
C ASN A 165 3.98 -1.80 22.29
N ARG A 166 4.96 -2.54 21.76
CA ARG A 166 5.87 -2.06 20.71
C ARG A 166 5.88 -2.90 19.43
N HIS A 167 5.11 -3.98 19.41
CA HIS A 167 5.19 -5.02 18.38
C HIS A 167 3.80 -5.53 17.99
N ALA A 168 3.64 -5.90 16.74
CA ALA A 168 2.59 -6.82 16.33
C ALA A 168 3.17 -8.24 16.25
N VAL A 169 2.47 -9.23 16.77
CA VAL A 169 2.97 -10.61 16.94
C VAL A 169 1.93 -11.62 16.48
N ILE A 170 2.34 -12.63 15.72
CA ILE A 170 1.54 -13.80 15.35
C ILE A 170 2.46 -15.01 15.25
N GLY A 171 2.16 -16.07 15.99
CA GLY A 171 3.12 -17.15 16.19
C GLY A 171 4.39 -16.67 16.88
N ASP A 172 5.51 -17.10 16.32
CA ASP A 172 6.88 -16.64 16.56
C ASP A 172 7.28 -15.38 15.78
N GLU A 173 6.44 -14.94 14.85
CA GLU A 173 6.73 -13.80 13.99
C GLU A 173 6.34 -12.49 14.67
N SER A 174 7.21 -11.49 14.56
CA SER A 174 6.92 -10.16 15.09
C SER A 174 7.52 -9.04 14.26
N ILE A 175 6.81 -7.91 14.24
CA ILE A 175 7.30 -6.66 13.64
C ILE A 175 7.12 -5.51 14.64
N ARG A 176 8.15 -4.68 14.78
CA ARG A 176 8.07 -3.49 15.63
C ARG A 176 7.33 -2.38 14.89
N TYR A 177 6.50 -1.62 15.61
CA TYR A 177 5.80 -0.48 15.01
C TYR A 177 6.75 0.59 14.45
N ILE A 178 7.91 0.79 15.10
CA ILE A 178 8.96 1.70 14.61
C ILE A 178 9.53 1.21 13.27
N GLU A 179 9.73 -0.09 13.13
CA GLU A 179 10.29 -0.71 11.93
C GLU A 179 9.30 -0.63 10.78
N LEU A 180 8.03 -0.99 11.02
CA LEU A 180 6.96 -0.86 10.03
C LEU A 180 6.81 0.60 9.58
N SER A 181 6.81 1.58 10.49
CA SER A 181 6.73 2.99 10.12
C SER A 181 7.94 3.47 9.28
N GLN A 182 9.14 2.97 9.58
CA GLN A 182 10.34 3.25 8.80
C GLN A 182 10.25 2.64 7.40
N ASP A 183 9.69 1.44 7.27
CA ASP A 183 9.49 0.77 5.98
C ASP A 183 8.51 1.57 5.12
N LEU A 184 7.39 2.02 5.69
CA LEU A 184 6.41 2.89 5.00
C LEU A 184 7.05 4.20 4.52
N ARG A 185 7.89 4.84 5.34
CA ARG A 185 8.66 6.05 4.95
C ARG A 185 9.62 5.77 3.79
N LYS A 186 10.30 4.62 3.80
CA LYS A 186 11.19 4.20 2.70
C LYS A 186 10.41 3.94 1.41
N PHE A 187 9.22 3.34 1.50
CA PHE A 187 8.35 3.13 0.34
C PHE A 187 7.84 4.45 -0.25
N HIS A 188 7.38 5.36 0.61
CA HIS A 188 6.99 6.70 0.21
C HIS A 188 8.13 7.42 -0.51
N ARG A 189 9.33 7.42 0.08
CA ARG A 189 10.53 8.01 -0.54
C ARG A 189 10.91 7.34 -1.86
N ALA A 190 10.69 6.03 -1.99
CA ALA A 190 10.91 5.33 -3.25
C ALA A 190 10.00 5.85 -4.38
N ILE A 191 8.74 6.14 -4.06
CA ILE A 191 7.81 6.74 -5.03
C ILE A 191 8.27 8.15 -5.41
N GLU A 192 8.66 8.99 -4.45
CA GLU A 192 9.18 10.34 -4.75
C GLU A 192 10.38 10.31 -5.70
N VAL A 193 11.35 9.42 -5.42
CA VAL A 193 12.54 9.26 -6.28
C VAL A 193 12.15 8.74 -7.66
N MET A 194 11.22 7.79 -7.75
CA MET A 194 10.73 7.26 -9.02
C MET A 194 9.93 8.32 -9.81
N ARG A 195 9.28 9.27 -9.15
CA ARG A 195 8.63 10.43 -9.80
C ARG A 195 9.61 11.54 -10.16
N GLY A 196 10.72 11.64 -9.43
CA GLY A 196 11.64 12.77 -9.43
C GLY A 196 10.99 14.10 -9.02
N VAL A 197 9.94 14.04 -8.20
CA VAL A 197 9.32 15.17 -7.47
C VAL A 197 8.89 14.68 -6.09
N GLN A 198 8.89 15.57 -5.10
CA GLN A 198 8.35 15.25 -3.78
C GLN A 198 6.84 14.97 -3.87
N THR A 199 6.34 14.05 -3.04
CA THR A 199 4.89 13.77 -2.95
C THR A 199 4.20 14.97 -2.31
N GLY A 200 3.40 15.67 -3.11
CA GLY A 200 2.74 16.93 -2.74
C GLY A 200 3.07 18.06 -3.71
N ALA A 201 4.15 17.93 -4.49
CA ALA A 201 4.40 18.80 -5.63
C ALA A 201 3.60 18.32 -6.85
N PRO A 202 3.02 19.25 -7.64
CA PRO A 202 2.52 18.91 -8.97
C PRO A 202 3.64 18.26 -9.79
N GLY A 203 3.29 17.25 -10.60
CA GLY A 203 4.27 16.59 -11.46
C GLY A 203 4.96 17.60 -12.40
N PRO A 204 6.13 17.28 -12.96
CA PRO A 204 6.88 18.21 -13.82
C PRO A 204 6.10 18.64 -15.08
N ASN A 205 5.01 17.96 -15.43
CA ASN A 205 4.14 18.26 -16.57
C ASN A 205 2.83 18.98 -16.18
N TRP A 206 2.64 19.30 -14.90
CA TRP A 206 1.48 20.03 -14.38
C TRP A 206 1.90 21.50 -14.21
N PRO A 207 1.42 22.46 -15.03
CA PRO A 207 0.07 22.62 -15.58
C PRO A 207 -0.03 22.54 -17.12
N ASN A 208 0.99 21.97 -17.78
CA ASN A 208 1.06 21.88 -19.25
C ASN A 208 0.32 20.67 -19.85
N MET A 209 -0.19 19.75 -19.01
CA MET A 209 -1.26 18.85 -19.44
C MET A 209 -2.49 19.71 -19.67
N LYS A 210 -2.80 20.01 -20.94
CA LYS A 210 -4.18 20.24 -21.33
C LYS A 210 -4.96 19.05 -20.79
N LEU A 211 -5.76 19.27 -19.74
CA LEU A 211 -6.77 18.34 -19.31
C LEU A 211 -7.73 18.20 -20.48
N HIS A 212 -7.43 17.29 -21.41
CA HIS A 212 -8.42 16.82 -22.36
C HIS A 212 -9.35 15.90 -21.58
N THR A 213 -10.30 16.53 -20.89
CA THR A 213 -11.59 15.92 -20.55
C THR A 213 -12.51 15.90 -21.76
N ASP A 214 -11.99 16.20 -22.96
CA ASP A 214 -12.70 15.96 -24.19
C ASP A 214 -12.79 14.46 -24.38
N PHE A 215 -13.98 13.91 -24.09
CA PHE A 215 -14.39 12.63 -24.63
C PHE A 215 -14.12 12.68 -26.13
N GLY A 216 -13.10 11.94 -26.58
CA GLY A 216 -12.60 12.04 -27.95
C GLY A 216 -13.76 12.02 -28.93
N VAL A 217 -13.91 13.10 -29.70
CA VAL A 217 -14.77 13.09 -30.88
C VAL A 217 -14.17 12.04 -31.82
N ARG A 218 -14.81 10.87 -31.89
CA ARG A 218 -14.48 9.88 -32.92
C ARG A 218 -14.94 10.43 -34.27
N PRO A 219 -14.14 10.24 -35.34
CA PRO A 219 -14.64 10.43 -36.69
C PRO A 219 -15.69 9.35 -36.96
N GLY A 220 -16.92 9.78 -37.23
CA GLY A 220 -17.95 9.00 -37.94
C GLY A 220 -18.49 7.74 -37.27
N GLY A 221 -19.70 7.86 -36.70
CA GLY A 221 -20.76 6.85 -36.81
C GLY A 221 -20.50 5.44 -36.28
N THR A 222 -20.81 5.22 -35.00
CA THR A 222 -21.68 4.13 -34.49
C THR A 222 -21.72 4.22 -32.96
N ALA A 223 -22.93 4.20 -32.40
CA ALA A 223 -23.21 4.48 -31.01
C ALA A 223 -22.47 3.53 -30.07
N VAL A 224 -21.53 4.06 -29.29
CA VAL A 224 -20.97 3.39 -28.11
C VAL A 224 -21.71 3.94 -26.91
N MET A 225 -22.61 3.13 -26.35
CA MET A 225 -23.18 3.34 -25.02
C MET A 225 -22.04 3.52 -24.02
N ALA A 226 -22.21 4.47 -23.08
CA ALA A 226 -21.33 4.62 -21.92
C ALA A 226 -21.04 3.24 -21.30
N SER A 227 -19.77 2.88 -21.10
CA SER A 227 -19.44 1.59 -20.50
C SER A 227 -20.15 1.46 -19.15
N ASP A 228 -20.82 0.35 -18.93
CA ASP A 228 -21.68 0.08 -17.77
C ASP A 228 -21.03 0.42 -16.40
N TYR A 229 -19.70 0.44 -16.33
CA TYR A 229 -18.90 0.87 -15.18
C TYR A 229 -19.17 2.31 -14.68
N LEU A 230 -19.55 3.26 -15.55
CA LEU A 230 -19.83 4.65 -15.12
C LEU A 230 -21.27 4.85 -14.66
N ARG A 231 -22.21 4.02 -15.13
CA ARG A 231 -23.60 4.03 -14.63
C ARG A 231 -23.71 3.45 -13.22
N GLU A 232 -22.84 2.50 -12.85
CA GLU A 232 -22.79 1.94 -11.49
C GLU A 232 -22.37 2.97 -10.44
N LEU A 233 -21.38 3.83 -10.75
CA LEU A 233 -20.92 4.87 -9.81
C LEU A 233 -21.95 5.98 -9.60
N SER A 234 -22.79 6.27 -10.60
CA SER A 234 -23.89 7.24 -10.48
C SER A 234 -25.13 6.72 -9.74
N ARG A 235 -25.17 5.42 -9.38
CA ARG A 235 -26.30 4.81 -8.66
C ARG A 235 -26.09 4.67 -7.15
N LEU A 236 -24.88 4.95 -6.64
CA LEU A 236 -24.65 5.09 -5.20
C LEU A 236 -25.09 6.49 -4.74
N ILE A 237 -26.40 6.69 -4.71
CA ILE A 237 -27.02 7.73 -3.88
C ILE A 237 -26.98 7.18 -2.46
N VAL A 238 -26.16 7.80 -1.61
CA VAL A 238 -26.25 7.64 -0.16
C VAL A 238 -27.56 8.31 0.26
N THR A 239 -28.62 7.53 0.45
CA THR A 239 -29.78 7.97 1.23
C THR A 239 -29.44 7.82 2.70
N HIS A 240 -29.58 8.91 3.46
CA HIS A 240 -29.48 8.95 4.91
C HIS A 240 -30.52 8.05 5.59
#